data_AF-A0A7W8M9Q5-F1
#
_entry.id   AF-A0A7W8M9Q5-F1
#
_cell.length_a   1.000
_cell.length_b   1.000
_cell.length_c   1.000
_cell.angle_alpha   90.00
_cell.angle_beta   90.00
_cell.angle_gamma   90.00
#
_symmetry.space_group_name_H-M   'P 1'
#
loop_
_entity.id
_entity.type
_entity.pdbx_description
1 polymer ?
#
loop_
_entity_poly.entity_id
_entity_poly.type
_entity_poly.pdbx_seq_one_letter_code
_entity_poly.pdbx_strand_id
1 'polypeptide(L)'
;MIEQLFPNGSAHYLGGGLLLGVAVAGIFVATGLVAGMSTVFSSSWSWFSRLPFFAQERFTGSRQWRLVMAVGLVLGALLAMLTVGGGVPVVTGVSWWQLALGGFIGGFGARLANGCTSGHGICGMGSLQLPSLLAVLIFLATAMITANLVSALGGA
;
A
#
# COMPACT_ATOMS: atom_id res chain seq x y z
N MET A 1 -4.13 -8.29 -29.10
CA MET A 1 -3.22 -8.60 -27.99
C MET A 1 -3.33 -7.60 -26.84
N ILE A 2 -3.20 -6.28 -27.06
CA ILE A 2 -3.41 -5.27 -25.99
C ILE A 2 -4.84 -5.30 -25.43
N GLU A 3 -5.86 -5.46 -26.29
CA GLU A 3 -7.25 -5.55 -25.81
C GLU A 3 -7.58 -6.82 -25.02
N GLN A 4 -6.82 -7.91 -25.21
CA GLN A 4 -6.95 -9.10 -24.37
C GLN A 4 -6.33 -8.88 -22.98
N LEU A 5 -5.26 -8.08 -22.91
CA LEU A 5 -4.61 -7.73 -21.64
C LEU A 5 -5.39 -6.65 -20.88
N PHE A 6 -6.07 -5.75 -21.60
CA PHE A 6 -6.80 -4.61 -21.05
C PHE A 6 -8.22 -4.54 -21.61
N PRO A 7 -9.12 -5.45 -21.21
CA PRO A 7 -10.49 -5.54 -21.73
C PRO A 7 -11.33 -4.28 -21.43
N ASN A 8 -10.96 -3.53 -20.39
CA ASN A 8 -11.62 -2.28 -19.99
C ASN A 8 -10.89 -1.02 -20.51
N GLY A 9 -9.94 -1.18 -21.44
CA GLY A 9 -9.06 -0.10 -21.92
C GLY A 9 -7.85 0.16 -21.02
N SER A 10 -6.95 1.03 -21.46
CA SER A 10 -5.72 1.38 -20.70
C SER A 10 -5.81 2.73 -19.97
N ALA A 11 -6.80 3.55 -20.31
CA ALA A 11 -6.89 4.94 -19.90
C ALA A 11 -6.99 5.12 -18.38
N HIS A 12 -7.74 4.27 -17.67
CA HIS A 12 -7.89 4.35 -16.21
C HIS A 12 -6.61 3.99 -15.46
N TYR A 13 -5.78 3.09 -16.00
CA TYR A 13 -4.47 2.80 -15.38
C TYR A 13 -3.53 4.00 -15.48
N LEU A 14 -3.49 4.65 -16.64
CA LEU A 14 -2.70 5.87 -16.84
C LEU A 14 -3.23 7.03 -15.99
N GLY A 15 -4.54 7.24 -15.98
CA GLY A 15 -5.19 8.28 -15.17
C GLY A 15 -4.95 8.07 -13.67
N GLY A 16 -5.19 6.85 -13.17
CA GLY A 16 -4.94 6.51 -11.78
C GLY A 16 -3.46 6.62 -11.39
N GLY A 17 -2.55 6.16 -12.26
CA GLY A 17 -1.12 6.29 -12.05
C GLY A 17 -0.65 7.74 -11.99
N LEU A 18 -1.14 8.59 -12.90
CA LEU A 18 -0.82 10.03 -12.90
C LEU A 18 -1.34 10.72 -11.64
N LEU A 19 -2.59 10.45 -11.24
CA LEU A 19 -3.18 11.02 -10.03
C LEU A 19 -2.40 10.60 -8.77
N LEU A 20 -2.02 9.32 -8.65
CA LEU A 20 -1.19 8.83 -7.55
C LEU A 20 0.20 9.49 -7.56
N GLY A 21 0.83 9.61 -8.73
CA GLY A 21 2.12 10.27 -8.89
C GLY A 21 2.09 11.73 -8.45
N VAL A 22 1.09 12.50 -8.91
CA VAL A 22 0.88 13.89 -8.51
C VAL A 22 0.59 14.01 -7.01
N ALA A 23 -0.25 13.14 -6.46
CA ALA A 23 -0.57 13.16 -5.03
C ALA A 23 0.67 12.91 -4.15
N VAL A 24 1.46 11.89 -4.46
CA VAL A 24 2.68 11.56 -3.70
C VAL A 24 3.76 12.62 -3.89
N ALA A 25 3.94 13.15 -5.10
CA ALA A 25 4.85 14.26 -5.36
C ALA A 25 4.44 15.51 -4.59
N GLY A 26 3.15 15.85 -4.57
CA GLY A 26 2.62 16.99 -3.82
C GLY A 26 2.84 16.86 -2.31
N ILE A 27 2.62 15.66 -1.75
CA ILE A 27 2.95 15.35 -0.37
C ILE A 27 4.44 15.61 -0.10
N PHE A 28 5.32 15.07 -0.95
CA PHE A 28 6.76 15.22 -0.76
C PHE A 28 7.21 16.69 -0.86
N VAL A 29 6.69 17.45 -1.83
CA VAL A 29 7.00 18.88 -1.99
C VAL A 29 6.50 19.69 -0.80
N ALA A 30 5.31 19.39 -0.28
CA ALA A 30 4.70 20.16 0.81
C ALA A 30 5.31 19.84 2.19
N THR A 31 5.66 18.58 2.46
CA THR A 31 6.08 18.16 3.80
C THR A 31 7.51 17.64 3.88
N GLY A 32 8.19 17.42 2.76
CA GLY A 32 9.50 16.76 2.69
C GLY A 32 9.47 15.28 3.10
N LEU A 33 8.28 14.68 3.23
CA LEU A 33 8.10 13.31 3.73
C LEU A 33 7.66 12.38 2.62
N VAL A 34 8.18 11.16 2.67
CA VAL A 34 7.84 10.10 1.72
C VAL A 34 6.59 9.35 2.20
N ALA A 35 5.59 9.23 1.33
CA ALA A 35 4.34 8.51 1.59
C ALA A 35 4.57 6.99 1.63
N GLY A 36 4.36 6.38 2.80
CA GLY A 36 4.53 4.93 2.99
C GLY A 36 3.57 4.38 4.03
N MET A 37 2.81 3.34 3.68
CA MET A 37 1.78 2.80 4.57
C MET A 37 2.34 1.93 5.69
N SER A 38 3.40 1.15 5.43
CA SER A 38 4.00 0.29 6.47
C SER A 38 4.47 1.10 7.67
N THR A 39 5.01 2.29 7.45
CA THR A 39 5.54 3.17 8.49
C THR A 39 4.45 3.87 9.30
N VAL A 40 3.20 3.92 8.81
CA VAL A 40 2.02 4.26 9.63
C VAL A 40 1.91 3.28 10.79
N PHE A 41 2.00 1.97 10.53
CA PHE A 41 1.96 0.95 11.59
C PHE A 41 3.03 1.18 12.66
N SER A 42 4.30 1.37 12.25
CA SER A 42 5.41 1.59 13.19
C SER A 42 5.24 2.88 14.01
N SER A 43 4.71 3.93 13.38
CA SER A 43 4.54 5.22 14.05
C SER A 43 3.31 5.25 14.95
N SER A 44 2.24 4.54 14.60
CA SER A 44 1.10 4.33 15.48
C SER A 44 1.46 3.50 16.70
N TRP A 45 2.21 2.41 16.51
CA TRP A 45 2.61 1.53 17.61
C TRP A 45 3.51 2.24 18.63
N SER A 46 4.18 3.29 18.19
CA SER A 46 5.09 4.04 19.04
C SER A 46 4.41 4.96 20.07
N TRP A 47 3.08 5.15 20.01
CA TRP A 47 2.30 5.68 21.15
C TRP A 47 2.15 4.67 22.29
N PHE A 48 2.03 3.39 21.95
CA PHE A 48 1.67 2.34 22.89
C PHE A 48 2.89 1.56 23.39
N SER A 49 3.93 1.44 22.55
CA SER A 49 5.13 0.67 22.85
C SER A 49 6.35 1.57 23.01
N ARG A 50 7.09 1.35 24.09
CA ARG A 50 8.38 2.00 24.37
C ARG A 50 9.59 1.16 23.95
N LEU A 51 9.39 0.12 23.14
CA LEU A 51 10.51 -0.66 22.63
C LEU A 51 11.46 0.26 21.82
N PRO A 52 12.79 0.04 21.87
CA PRO A 52 13.76 0.89 21.19
C PRO A 52 13.50 1.08 19.70
N PHE A 53 12.91 0.07 19.05
CA PHE A 53 12.54 0.13 17.65
C PHE A 53 11.44 1.17 17.35
N PHE A 54 10.39 1.21 18.19
CA PHE A 54 9.26 2.13 17.99
C PHE A 54 9.58 3.54 18.52
N ALA A 55 10.48 3.66 19.50
CA ALA A 55 10.90 4.94 20.08
C ALA A 55 11.86 5.76 19.19
N GLN A 56 12.16 5.32 17.97
CA GLN A 56 13.08 6.03 17.08
C GLN A 56 12.51 7.39 16.63
N GLU A 57 13.38 8.41 16.59
CA GLU A 57 13.10 9.78 16.11
C GLU A 57 12.33 9.81 14.77
N ARG A 58 12.72 8.97 13.81
CA ARG A 58 12.06 8.89 12.50
C ARG A 58 10.57 8.53 12.59
N PHE A 59 10.17 7.78 13.61
CA PHE A 59 8.78 7.40 13.84
C PHE A 59 8.11 8.39 14.76
N THR A 60 8.77 8.88 15.81
CA THR A 60 8.23 9.86 16.77
C THR A 60 7.92 11.22 16.14
N GLY A 61 8.83 11.76 15.34
CA GLY A 61 8.65 13.07 14.69
C GLY A 61 7.58 13.07 13.61
N SER A 62 7.23 11.91 13.05
CA SER A 62 6.29 11.80 11.92
C SER A 62 4.94 11.15 12.26
N ARG A 63 4.67 10.80 13.54
CA ARG A 63 3.46 10.05 13.93
C ARG A 63 2.16 10.74 13.53
N GLN A 64 2.03 12.03 13.83
CA GLN A 64 0.81 12.80 13.56
C GLN A 64 0.54 12.88 12.06
N TRP A 65 1.56 13.24 11.27
CA TRP A 65 1.44 13.31 9.82
C TRP A 65 1.07 11.96 9.20
N ARG A 66 1.65 10.85 9.68
CA ARG A 66 1.32 9.50 9.19
C ARG A 66 -0.11 9.08 9.52
N LEU A 67 -0.66 9.51 10.67
CA LEU A 67 -2.09 9.32 10.94
C LEU A 67 -2.96 10.15 10.01
N VAL A 68 -2.63 11.43 9.79
CA VAL A 68 -3.38 12.29 8.86
C VAL A 68 -3.39 11.67 7.47
N MET A 69 -2.25 11.15 7.00
CA MET A 69 -2.18 10.43 5.73
C MET A 69 -3.06 9.17 5.72
N ALA A 70 -3.04 8.37 6.79
CA ALA A 70 -3.85 7.15 6.88
C ALA A 70 -5.36 7.46 6.91
N VAL A 71 -5.77 8.44 7.71
CA VAL A 71 -7.16 8.92 7.76
C VAL A 71 -7.57 9.50 6.42
N GLY A 72 -6.72 10.30 5.79
CA GLY A 72 -6.96 10.85 4.45
C GLY A 72 -7.18 9.76 3.40
N LEU A 73 -6.41 8.66 3.45
CA LEU A 73 -6.60 7.53 2.55
C LEU A 73 -7.96 6.85 2.77
N VAL A 74 -8.34 6.60 4.03
CA VAL A 74 -9.63 5.99 4.39
C VAL A 74 -10.80 6.89 3.98
N LEU A 75 -10.72 8.18 4.27
CA LEU A 75 -11.72 9.17 3.87
C LEU A 75 -11.81 9.31 2.36
N GLY A 76 -10.67 9.29 1.65
CA GLY A 76 -10.63 9.31 0.19
C GLY A 76 -11.34 8.10 -0.43
N ALA A 77 -11.09 6.90 0.10
CA ALA A 77 -11.78 5.68 -0.32
C ALA A 77 -13.29 5.75 -0.03
N LEU A 78 -13.68 6.27 1.13
CA LEU A 78 -15.09 6.45 1.49
C LEU A 78 -15.78 7.46 0.56
N LEU A 79 -15.15 8.61 0.29
CA LEU A 79 -15.68 9.61 -0.62
C LEU A 79 -15.84 9.04 -2.04
N ALA A 80 -14.83 8.32 -2.54
CA ALA A 80 -14.90 7.65 -3.83
C ALA A 80 -16.06 6.62 -3.88
N MET A 81 -16.27 5.85 -2.81
CA MET A 81 -17.39 4.92 -2.72
C MET A 81 -18.75 5.63 -2.76
N LEU A 82 -18.89 6.73 -2.02
CA LEU A 82 -20.15 7.48 -1.94
C LEU A 82 -20.47 8.26 -3.23
N THR A 83 -19.45 8.73 -3.95
CA THR A 83 -19.62 9.60 -5.13
C THR A 83 -19.57 8.85 -6.45
N VAL A 84 -18.59 7.96 -6.62
CA VAL A 84 -18.35 7.21 -7.87
C VAL A 84 -18.93 5.80 -7.77
N GLY A 85 -18.79 5.16 -6.61
CA GLY A 85 -19.24 3.78 -6.36
C GLY A 85 -20.74 3.62 -6.08
N GLY A 86 -21.53 4.68 -6.22
CA GLY A 86 -22.99 4.64 -5.98
C GLY A 86 -23.38 4.30 -4.54
N GLY A 87 -22.47 4.43 -3.57
CA GLY A 87 -22.70 4.12 -2.17
C GLY A 87 -22.76 2.62 -1.83
N VAL A 88 -22.45 1.73 -2.78
CA VAL A 88 -22.47 0.28 -2.54
C VAL A 88 -21.19 -0.15 -1.81
N PRO A 89 -21.29 -0.76 -0.62
CA PRO A 89 -20.11 -1.22 0.10
C PRO A 89 -19.43 -2.36 -0.64
N VAL A 90 -18.11 -2.23 -0.81
CA VAL A 90 -17.27 -3.31 -1.32
C VAL A 90 -17.10 -4.34 -0.20
N VAL A 91 -17.84 -5.43 -0.29
CA VAL A 91 -17.70 -6.59 0.59
C VAL A 91 -16.80 -7.64 -0.06
N THR A 92 -15.90 -8.19 0.74
CA THR A 92 -15.01 -9.28 0.35
C THR A 92 -15.65 -10.62 0.74
N GLY A 93 -15.60 -11.60 -0.16
CA GLY A 93 -15.99 -12.98 0.12
C GLY A 93 -14.93 -13.81 0.85
N VAL A 94 -13.77 -13.22 1.13
CA VAL A 94 -12.64 -13.88 1.78
C VAL A 94 -12.91 -14.05 3.28
N SER A 95 -12.59 -15.23 3.81
CA SER A 95 -12.82 -15.53 5.23
C SER A 95 -11.94 -14.66 6.14
N TRP A 96 -12.46 -14.28 7.31
CA TRP A 96 -11.75 -13.42 8.27
C TRP A 96 -10.35 -13.96 8.65
N TRP A 97 -10.21 -15.28 8.77
CA TRP A 97 -8.94 -15.93 9.13
C TRP A 97 -7.91 -15.83 8.00
N GLN A 98 -8.34 -15.90 6.73
CA GLN A 98 -7.47 -15.72 5.57
C GLN A 98 -6.97 -14.28 5.50
N LEU A 99 -7.85 -13.31 5.79
CA LEU A 99 -7.49 -11.89 5.87
C LEU A 99 -6.49 -11.65 7.01
N ALA A 100 -6.72 -12.24 8.19
CA ALA A 100 -5.83 -12.12 9.33
C ALA A 100 -4.45 -12.73 9.05
N LEU A 101 -4.41 -13.94 8.50
CA LEU A 101 -3.17 -14.64 8.17
C LEU A 101 -2.39 -13.92 7.05
N GLY A 102 -3.08 -13.53 5.97
CA GLY A 102 -2.50 -12.79 4.86
C GLY A 102 -1.97 -11.42 5.30
N GLY A 103 -2.72 -10.71 6.14
CA GLY A 103 -2.28 -9.43 6.73
C GLY A 103 -1.04 -9.59 7.60
N PHE A 104 -0.96 -10.65 8.41
CA PHE A 104 0.22 -10.95 9.23
C PHE A 104 1.45 -11.25 8.37
N ILE A 105 1.33 -12.18 7.40
CA ILE A 105 2.42 -12.57 6.51
C ILE A 105 2.89 -11.37 5.66
N GLY A 106 1.96 -10.64 5.05
CA GLY A 106 2.26 -9.45 4.26
C GLY A 106 2.89 -8.33 5.09
N GLY A 107 2.39 -8.11 6.31
CA GLY A 107 2.96 -7.16 7.26
C GLY A 107 4.38 -7.51 7.68
N PHE A 108 4.63 -8.79 7.99
CA PHE A 108 5.97 -9.30 8.30
C PHE A 108 6.91 -9.15 7.09
N GLY A 109 6.47 -9.53 5.89
CA GLY A 109 7.25 -9.38 4.66
C GLY A 109 7.61 -7.92 4.36
N ALA A 110 6.64 -7.00 4.49
CA ALA A 110 6.90 -5.56 4.33
C ALA A 110 7.89 -5.01 5.37
N ARG A 111 8.00 -5.64 6.54
CA ARG A 111 9.02 -5.28 7.54
C ARG A 111 10.39 -5.84 7.17
N LEU A 112 10.46 -7.09 6.74
CA LEU A 112 11.70 -7.72 6.29
C LEU A 112 12.33 -6.98 5.11
N ALA A 113 11.50 -6.49 4.18
CA ALA A 113 11.93 -5.68 3.05
C ALA A 113 12.23 -4.20 3.41
N ASN A 114 12.06 -3.79 4.67
CA ASN A 114 12.19 -2.41 5.13
C ASN A 114 11.26 -1.41 4.39
N GLY A 115 10.14 -1.89 3.83
CA GLY A 115 9.19 -1.11 3.05
C GLY A 115 8.05 -1.96 2.49
N CYS A 116 6.94 -1.30 2.17
CA CYS A 116 5.80 -1.94 1.51
C CYS A 116 5.77 -1.61 0.02
N THR A 117 4.81 -2.17 -0.69
CA THR A 117 4.55 -1.89 -2.12
C THR A 117 4.32 -0.41 -2.41
N SER A 118 3.68 0.35 -1.52
CA SER A 118 3.53 1.80 -1.73
C SER A 118 4.87 2.54 -1.60
N GLY A 119 5.74 2.10 -0.68
CA GLY A 119 7.05 2.72 -0.44
C GLY A 119 8.06 2.40 -1.53
N HIS A 120 8.27 1.11 -1.84
CA HIS A 120 9.18 0.70 -2.91
C HIS A 120 8.58 0.93 -4.30
N GLY A 121 7.29 0.64 -4.49
CA GLY A 121 6.63 0.72 -5.79
C GLY A 121 6.37 2.14 -6.25
N ILE A 122 5.71 2.97 -5.43
CA ILE A 122 5.37 4.33 -5.87
C ILE A 122 6.57 5.26 -5.68
N CYS A 123 7.01 5.45 -4.42
CA CYS A 123 8.07 6.41 -4.12
C CYS A 123 9.45 5.92 -4.57
N GLY A 124 9.78 4.66 -4.29
CA GLY A 124 11.08 4.05 -4.58
C GLY A 124 11.38 3.99 -6.08
N MET A 125 10.44 3.50 -6.89
CA MET A 125 10.61 3.51 -8.36
C MET A 125 10.59 4.93 -8.92
N GLY A 126 9.75 5.83 -8.38
CA GLY A 126 9.75 7.24 -8.76
C GLY A 126 11.08 7.95 -8.52
N SER A 127 11.87 7.48 -7.53
CA SER A 127 13.23 7.96 -7.25
C SER A 127 14.35 7.15 -7.92
N LEU A 128 14.01 6.26 -8.87
CA LEU A 128 14.93 5.41 -9.64
C LEU A 128 15.87 4.55 -8.77
N GLN A 129 15.39 4.06 -7.63
CA GLN A 129 16.17 3.19 -6.75
C GLN A 129 16.16 1.75 -7.24
N LEU A 130 17.31 1.23 -7.66
CA LEU A 130 17.49 -0.18 -8.05
C LEU A 130 17.03 -1.19 -6.98
N PRO A 131 17.32 -1.01 -5.67
CA PRO A 131 16.82 -1.93 -4.65
C PRO A 131 15.29 -1.97 -4.58
N SER A 132 14.63 -0.82 -4.83
CA SER A 132 13.18 -0.73 -4.85
C SER A 132 12.57 -1.43 -6.07
N LEU A 133 13.22 -1.34 -7.23
CA LEU A 133 12.81 -2.11 -8.42
C LEU A 133 12.87 -3.62 -8.15
N LEU A 134 13.97 -4.11 -7.58
CA LEU A 134 14.12 -5.52 -7.23
C LEU A 134 13.07 -5.98 -6.20
N ALA A 135 12.82 -5.17 -5.16
CA ALA A 135 11.79 -5.47 -4.16
C ALA A 135 10.40 -5.60 -4.80
N VAL A 136 10.04 -4.69 -5.72
CA VAL A 136 8.76 -4.72 -6.43
C VAL A 136 8.63 -5.96 -7.31
N LEU A 137 9.67 -6.33 -8.05
CA LEU A 137 9.67 -7.54 -8.88
C LEU A 137 9.45 -8.80 -8.03
N ILE A 138 10.13 -8.89 -6.88
CA ILE A 138 9.97 -10.00 -5.94
C ILE A 138 8.55 -10.01 -5.38
N PHE A 139 8.02 -8.88 -4.89
CA PHE A 139 6.67 -8.80 -4.36
C PHE A 139 5.62 -9.23 -5.39
N LEU A 140 5.76 -8.77 -6.64
CA LEU A 140 4.84 -9.12 -7.71
C LEU A 140 4.92 -10.60 -8.07
N ALA A 141 6.14 -11.15 -8.22
CA ALA A 141 6.34 -12.56 -8.50
C ALA A 141 5.77 -13.46 -7.40
N THR A 142 6.06 -13.16 -6.13
CA THR A 142 5.51 -13.89 -4.99
C THR A 142 4.00 -13.77 -4.94
N ALA A 143 3.43 -12.57 -5.13
CA ALA A 143 1.98 -12.38 -5.14
C ALA A 143 1.29 -13.21 -6.24
N MET A 144 1.85 -13.24 -7.46
CA MET A 144 1.33 -14.07 -8.55
C MET A 144 1.39 -15.55 -8.21
N ILE A 145 2.52 -16.04 -7.68
CA ILE A 145 2.67 -17.45 -7.28
C ILE A 145 1.68 -17.81 -6.18
N THR A 146 1.58 -16.98 -5.13
CA THR A 146 0.67 -17.22 -4.01
C THR A 146 -0.79 -17.18 -4.44
N ALA A 147 -1.19 -16.22 -5.28
CA ALA A 147 -2.56 -16.12 -5.78
C ALA A 147 -2.96 -17.36 -6.59
N ASN A 148 -2.10 -17.83 -7.49
CA ASN A 148 -2.35 -19.04 -8.27
C ASN A 148 -2.38 -20.29 -7.39
N LEU A 149 -1.49 -20.39 -6.39
CA LEU A 149 -1.45 -21.53 -5.48
C LEU A 149 -2.71 -21.59 -4.59
N VAL A 150 -3.12 -20.47 -4.01
CA VAL A 150 -4.32 -20.40 -3.17
C VAL A 150 -5.57 -20.71 -4.00
N SER A 151 -5.68 -20.17 -5.20
CA SER A 151 -6.77 -20.49 -6.14
C SER A 151 -6.80 -21.98 -6.50
N ALA A 152 -5.66 -22.59 -6.80
CA ALA A 152 -5.56 -24.02 -7.09
C ALA A 152 -5.94 -24.93 -5.91
N LEU A 153 -5.70 -24.47 -4.68
CA LEU A 153 -6.07 -25.18 -3.45
C LEU A 153 -7.53 -24.95 -3.03
N GLY A 154 -8.33 -24.22 -3.82
CA GLY A 154 -9.73 -23.93 -3.53
C GLY A 154 -9.94 -22.82 -2.50
N GLY A 155 -8.93 -21.98 -2.26
CA GLY A 155 -9.10 -20.76 -1.49
C GLY A 155 -10.00 -19.76 -2.23
N ALA A 156 -10.88 -19.09 -1.48
CA ALA A 156 -11.69 -17.97 -1.95
C ALA A 156 -10.83 -16.74 -2.29
#